data_AF-A0A443S1X3-F1
#
_entry.id   AF-A0A443S1X3-F1
#
_cell.length_a   1.000
_cell.length_b   1.000
_cell.length_c   1.000
_cell.angle_alpha   90.00
_cell.angle_beta   90.00
_cell.angle_gamma   90.00
#
_symmetry.space_group_name_H-M   'P 1'
#
loop_
_entity.id
_entity.type
_entity.pdbx_description
1 polymer ?
#
loop_
_entity_poly.entity_id
_entity_poly.type
_entity_poly.pdbx_seq_one_letter_code
_entity_poly.pdbx_strand_id
1 'polypeptide(L)'
;MLQPLDAGIIAAFKVKYRRKYVRFLINSYEKNITETPKLDMLSAIRFVINSWNEVTVETVINCWRKTKLIDINCDAVNDNNIDLNLLIEDLTKLRTENIMDANEYINIPEERETEQVMSVEDIISGQDFINLENESSDDDTSDVLEK
;
A
#
# COMPACT_ATOMS: atom_id res chain seq x y z
N MET A 1 -6.57 -0.49 -21.71
CA MET A 1 -6.81 -1.51 -20.67
C MET A 1 -6.76 -0.77 -19.33
N LEU A 2 -7.70 -0.98 -18.41
CA LEU A 2 -7.70 -0.32 -17.09
C LEU A 2 -7.09 -1.28 -16.07
N GLN A 3 -5.94 -0.93 -15.51
CA GLN A 3 -5.24 -1.76 -14.52
C GLN A 3 -5.92 -1.61 -13.13
N PRO A 4 -6.21 -2.70 -12.40
CA PRO A 4 -6.91 -2.63 -11.11
C PRO A 4 -6.18 -1.83 -10.04
N LEU A 5 -4.84 -1.83 -10.07
CA LEU A 5 -4.02 -1.03 -9.16
C LEU A 5 -4.30 0.47 -9.32
N ASP A 6 -4.39 0.93 -10.57
CA ASP A 6 -4.70 2.32 -10.92
C ASP A 6 -6.20 2.66 -10.79
N ALA A 7 -7.06 1.64 -10.71
CA ALA A 7 -8.50 1.82 -10.52
C ALA A 7 -8.91 2.20 -9.07
N GLY A 8 -7.94 2.34 -8.17
CA GLY A 8 -8.13 2.92 -6.84
C GLY A 8 -7.38 2.24 -5.70
N ILE A 9 -6.72 1.09 -5.93
CA ILE A 9 -5.97 0.39 -4.87
C ILE A 9 -4.78 1.24 -4.43
N ILE A 10 -4.00 1.77 -5.38
CA ILE A 10 -2.87 2.66 -5.09
C ILE A 10 -3.36 3.93 -4.38
N ALA A 11 -4.46 4.51 -4.82
CA ALA A 11 -5.03 5.70 -4.20
C ALA A 11 -5.43 5.45 -2.74
N ALA A 12 -6.12 4.32 -2.46
CA ALA A 12 -6.50 3.93 -1.11
C ALA A 12 -5.27 3.72 -0.21
N PHE A 13 -4.24 3.05 -0.72
CA PHE A 13 -2.97 2.87 -0.02
C PHE A 13 -2.29 4.22 0.28
N LYS A 14 -2.18 5.11 -0.73
CA LYS A 14 -1.56 6.43 -0.60
C LYS A 14 -2.24 7.27 0.48
N VAL A 15 -3.57 7.32 0.50
CA VAL A 15 -4.34 8.07 1.51
C VAL A 15 -3.96 7.61 2.92
N LYS A 16 -3.96 6.29 3.16
CA LYS A 16 -3.65 5.70 4.47
C LYS A 16 -2.22 6.00 4.91
N TYR A 17 -1.26 5.82 4.02
CA TYR A 17 0.15 6.15 4.29
C TYR A 17 0.35 7.64 4.60
N ARG A 18 -0.17 8.51 3.72
CA ARG A 18 0.02 9.96 3.83
C ARG A 18 -0.63 10.52 5.10
N ARG A 19 -1.78 9.97 5.52
CA ARG A 19 -2.42 10.30 6.79
C ARG A 19 -1.57 9.92 8.00
N LYS A 20 -0.91 8.75 8.00
CA LYS A 20 0.03 8.38 9.08
C LYS A 20 1.19 9.35 9.17
N TYR A 21 1.71 9.79 8.02
CA TYR A 21 2.77 10.80 7.99
C TYR A 21 2.31 12.15 8.54
N VAL A 22 1.15 12.65 8.12
CA VAL A 22 0.54 13.89 8.67
C VAL A 22 0.41 13.81 10.19
N ARG A 23 -0.06 12.69 10.73
CA ARG A 23 -0.18 12.47 12.18
C ARG A 23 1.16 12.43 12.89
N PHE A 24 2.17 11.84 12.27
CA PHE A 24 3.54 11.89 12.79
C PHE A 24 4.01 13.34 12.92
N LEU A 25 3.78 14.18 11.91
CA LEU A 25 4.11 15.61 11.96
C LEU A 25 3.36 16.34 13.09
N ILE A 26 2.04 16.14 13.21
CA ILE A 26 1.23 16.74 14.29
C ILE A 26 1.81 16.36 15.66
N ASN A 27 2.07 15.07 15.89
CA ASN A 27 2.62 14.59 17.15
C ASN A 27 4.02 15.16 17.44
N SER A 28 4.83 15.42 16.41
CA SER A 28 6.14 16.08 16.56
C SER A 28 5.99 17.54 16.99
N TYR A 29 5.02 18.27 16.41
CA TYR A 29 4.74 19.66 16.79
C TYR A 29 4.20 19.77 18.21
N GLU A 30 3.30 18.87 18.62
CA GLU A 30 2.77 18.84 20.00
C GLU A 30 3.87 18.58 21.05
N LYS A 31 4.92 17.86 20.67
CA LYS A 31 6.11 17.61 21.50
C LYS A 31 7.11 18.78 21.50
N ASN A 32 6.78 19.91 20.87
CA ASN A 32 7.64 21.09 20.73
C ASN A 32 8.99 20.79 20.06
N ILE A 33 9.02 19.83 19.12
CA ILE A 33 10.21 19.62 18.29
C ILE A 33 10.32 20.83 17.35
N THR A 34 11.34 21.66 17.56
CA THR A 34 11.57 22.91 16.82
C THR A 34 12.23 22.67 15.46
N GLU A 35 12.91 21.53 15.29
CA GLU A 35 13.50 21.12 14.03
C GLU A 35 12.49 20.40 13.13
N THR A 36 12.74 20.39 11.82
CA THR A 36 11.95 19.60 10.88
C THR A 36 11.98 18.12 11.28
N PRO A 37 10.84 17.51 11.63
CA PRO A 37 10.81 16.14 12.14
C PRO A 37 11.29 15.15 11.08
N LYS A 38 12.27 14.33 11.44
CA LYS A 38 12.86 13.32 10.56
C LYS A 38 12.20 11.97 10.81
N LEU A 39 11.62 11.39 9.76
CA LEU A 39 11.09 10.03 9.80
C LEU A 39 12.23 9.04 9.54
N ASP A 40 12.45 8.11 10.46
CA ASP A 40 13.43 7.05 10.26
C ASP A 40 12.93 5.99 9.26
N MET A 41 13.86 5.29 8.61
CA MET A 41 13.54 4.30 7.57
C MET A 41 12.68 3.14 8.10
N LEU A 42 12.90 2.67 9.33
CA LEU A 42 12.14 1.58 9.92
C LEU A 42 10.68 2.01 10.16
N SER A 43 10.46 3.22 10.65
CA SER A 43 9.14 3.82 10.82
C SER A 43 8.43 4.00 9.48
N ALA A 44 9.15 4.43 8.44
CA ALA A 44 8.59 4.51 7.08
C ALA A 44 8.13 3.14 6.56
N ILE A 45 8.96 2.09 6.71
CA ILE A 45 8.61 0.72 6.31
C ILE A 45 7.39 0.22 7.11
N ARG A 46 7.35 0.48 8.42
CA ARG A 46 6.18 0.14 9.25
C ARG A 46 4.92 0.87 8.79
N PHE A 47 5.04 2.13 8.36
CA PHE A 47 3.89 2.86 7.79
C PHE A 47 3.41 2.22 6.51
N VAL A 48 4.31 1.78 5.62
CA VAL A 48 3.96 1.05 4.39
C VAL A 48 3.18 -0.23 4.74
N ILE A 49 3.74 -1.10 5.60
CA ILE A 49 3.10 -2.36 6.00
C ILE A 49 1.71 -2.12 6.59
N ASN A 50 1.60 -1.19 7.55
CA ASN A 50 0.34 -0.91 8.21
C ASN A 50 -0.69 -0.31 7.25
N SER A 51 -0.27 0.56 6.33
CA SER A 51 -1.17 1.17 5.35
C SER A 51 -1.69 0.15 4.35
N TRP A 52 -0.86 -0.81 3.95
CA TRP A 52 -1.28 -1.93 3.11
C TRP A 52 -2.28 -2.84 3.81
N ASN A 53 -2.01 -3.22 5.06
CA ASN A 53 -2.92 -4.05 5.86
C ASN A 53 -4.29 -3.39 6.14
N GLU A 54 -4.34 -2.06 6.09
CA GLU A 54 -5.59 -1.29 6.24
C GLU A 54 -6.37 -1.17 4.92
N VAL A 55 -5.80 -1.56 3.77
CA VAL A 55 -6.56 -1.66 2.51
C VAL A 55 -7.48 -2.87 2.59
N THR A 56 -8.79 -2.61 2.56
CA THR A 56 -9.81 -3.64 2.74
C THR A 56 -9.99 -4.48 1.48
N VAL A 57 -10.39 -5.75 1.67
CA VAL A 57 -10.69 -6.67 0.56
C VAL A 57 -11.80 -6.10 -0.32
N GLU A 58 -12.78 -5.44 0.28
CA GLU A 58 -13.87 -4.74 -0.38
C GLU A 58 -13.36 -3.64 -1.31
N THR A 59 -12.34 -2.89 -0.88
CA THR A 59 -11.70 -1.86 -1.73
C THR A 59 -11.05 -2.50 -2.95
N VAL A 60 -10.33 -3.61 -2.78
CA VAL A 60 -9.71 -4.36 -3.88
C VAL A 60 -10.77 -4.87 -4.85
N ILE A 61 -11.79 -5.59 -4.36
CA ILE A 61 -12.88 -6.12 -5.20
C ILE A 61 -13.58 -5.00 -5.97
N ASN A 62 -13.87 -3.88 -5.31
CA ASN A 62 -14.49 -2.73 -5.97
C ASN A 62 -13.62 -2.16 -7.10
N CYS A 63 -12.30 -2.12 -6.94
CA CYS A 63 -11.39 -1.65 -7.98
C CYS A 63 -11.32 -2.63 -9.17
N TRP A 64 -11.26 -3.93 -8.91
CA TRP A 64 -11.32 -4.97 -9.95
C TRP A 64 -12.66 -4.97 -10.70
N ARG A 65 -13.76 -4.63 -10.04
CA ARG A 65 -15.06 -4.45 -10.72
C ARG A 65 -15.06 -3.23 -11.63
N LYS A 66 -14.44 -2.12 -11.22
CA LYS A 66 -14.31 -0.91 -12.08
C LYS A 66 -13.56 -1.19 -13.37
N THR A 67 -12.61 -2.14 -13.36
CA THR A 67 -11.90 -2.56 -14.58
C THR A 67 -12.70 -3.53 -15.46
N LYS A 68 -13.88 -3.96 -15.01
CA LYS A 68 -14.76 -4.95 -15.68
C LYS A 68 -14.09 -6.31 -15.91
N LEU A 69 -13.07 -6.64 -15.11
CA LEU A 69 -12.41 -7.94 -15.16
C LEU A 69 -13.17 -9.00 -14.34
N ILE A 70 -14.00 -8.56 -13.40
CA ILE A 70 -14.81 -9.42 -12.56
C ILE A 70 -16.26 -8.89 -12.49
N ASP A 71 -17.23 -9.81 -12.48
CA ASP A 71 -18.65 -9.55 -12.23
C ASP A 71 -19.07 -10.24 -10.94
N ILE A 72 -18.58 -9.72 -9.80
CA ILE A 72 -18.96 -10.21 -8.47
C ILE A 72 -20.04 -9.29 -7.90
N ASN A 73 -21.17 -9.87 -7.50
CA ASN A 73 -22.28 -9.18 -6.87
C ASN A 73 -22.10 -9.22 -5.34
N CYS A 74 -21.44 -8.21 -4.79
CA CYS A 74 -21.26 -8.04 -3.35
C CYS A 74 -21.68 -6.63 -2.91
N ASP A 75 -22.21 -6.49 -1.70
CA ASP A 75 -22.64 -5.20 -1.15
C ASP A 75 -21.44 -4.26 -1.01
N ALA A 76 -21.34 -3.28 -1.91
CA ALA A 76 -20.19 -2.39 -1.98
C ALA A 76 -20.25 -1.33 -0.87
N VAL A 77 -19.29 -1.36 0.06
CA VAL A 77 -19.06 -0.27 1.01
C VAL A 77 -18.01 0.68 0.42
N ASN A 78 -18.33 1.97 0.33
CA ASN A 78 -17.44 3.01 -0.19
C ASN A 78 -16.51 3.55 0.91
N ASP A 79 -15.55 2.74 1.34
CA ASP A 79 -14.65 3.03 2.47
C ASP A 79 -13.68 4.20 2.18
N ASN A 80 -13.29 4.38 0.92
CA ASN A 80 -12.31 5.39 0.50
C ASN A 80 -12.69 6.84 0.82
N ASN A 81 -13.99 7.16 0.88
CA ASN A 81 -14.44 8.52 1.20
C ASN A 81 -14.19 8.89 2.67
N ILE A 82 -14.20 7.90 3.56
CA ILE A 82 -14.01 8.13 5.00
C ILE A 82 -12.56 8.50 5.27
N ASP A 83 -11.61 7.76 4.71
CA ASP A 83 -10.19 8.02 4.91
C ASP A 83 -9.73 9.37 4.35
N LEU A 84 -10.27 9.79 3.20
CA LEU A 84 -9.97 11.09 2.62
C LEU A 84 -10.47 12.23 3.51
N ASN A 85 -11.70 12.13 4.03
CA ASN A 85 -12.25 13.12 4.96
C ASN A 85 -11.42 13.23 6.24
N LEU A 86 -10.96 12.10 6.77
CA LEU A 86 -10.12 12.09 7.95
C LEU A 86 -8.71 12.65 7.67
N LEU A 87 -8.17 12.46 6.46
CA LEU A 87 -6.93 13.11 6.05
C LEU A 87 -7.10 14.62 5.94
N ILE A 88 -8.22 15.11 5.39
CA ILE A 88 -8.55 16.55 5.33
C ILE A 88 -8.56 17.13 6.74
N GLU A 89 -9.23 16.46 7.69
CA GLU A 89 -9.25 16.87 9.09
C GLU A 89 -7.82 16.96 9.68
N ASP A 90 -7.01 15.93 9.48
CA ASP A 90 -5.64 15.90 9.99
C ASP A 90 -4.76 17.00 9.33
N LEU A 91 -4.92 17.27 8.03
CA LEU A 91 -4.22 18.36 7.34
C LEU A 91 -4.60 19.74 7.89
N THR A 92 -5.88 19.98 8.20
CA THR A 92 -6.32 21.26 8.79
C THR A 92 -5.72 21.50 10.18
N LYS A 93 -5.40 20.44 10.93
CA LYS A 93 -4.76 20.53 12.25
C LYS A 93 -3.29 20.92 12.18
N LEU A 94 -2.63 20.74 11.03
CA LEU A 94 -1.20 21.04 10.88
C LEU A 94 -0.86 22.54 10.98
N ARG A 95 -1.88 23.42 11.00
CA ARG A 95 -1.77 24.88 11.20
C ARG A 95 -0.75 25.55 10.28
N THR A 96 -0.62 25.06 9.05
CA THR A 96 0.20 25.68 8.01
C THR A 96 -0.53 26.87 7.41
N GLU A 97 0.20 27.94 7.06
CA GLU A 97 -0.39 29.17 6.47
C GLU A 97 -1.01 28.91 5.08
N ASN A 98 -0.60 27.82 4.43
CA ASN A 98 -1.13 27.37 3.15
C ASN A 98 -1.44 25.87 3.24
N ILE A 99 -2.71 25.54 3.39
CA ILE A 99 -3.17 24.15 3.46
C ILE A 99 -3.28 23.65 2.03
N MET A 100 -2.43 22.68 1.66
CA MET A 100 -2.54 21.96 0.38
C MET A 100 -3.86 21.18 0.36
N ASP A 101 -4.54 21.15 -0.80
CA ASP A 101 -5.74 20.33 -0.97
C ASP A 101 -5.40 18.85 -0.75
N ALA A 102 -6.31 18.08 -0.15
CA ALA A 102 -6.01 16.69 0.18
C ALA A 102 -5.81 15.80 -1.06
N ASN A 103 -6.54 16.05 -2.16
CA ASN A 103 -6.33 15.30 -3.40
C ASN A 103 -5.03 15.69 -4.09
N GLU A 104 -4.67 16.98 -4.05
CA GLU A 104 -3.36 17.46 -4.51
C GLU A 104 -2.24 16.83 -3.67
N TYR A 105 -2.41 16.82 -2.35
CA TYR A 105 -1.49 16.18 -1.42
C TYR A 105 -1.44 14.66 -1.56
N ILE A 106 -2.40 13.99 -2.21
CA ILE A 106 -2.34 12.54 -2.52
C ILE A 106 -1.72 12.29 -3.89
N ASN A 107 -1.85 13.22 -4.82
CA ASN A 107 -1.42 13.07 -6.21
C ASN A 107 -0.45 14.20 -6.56
N ILE A 108 0.69 14.21 -5.86
CA ILE A 108 1.71 15.24 -6.03
C ILE A 108 2.28 15.12 -7.45
N PRO A 109 2.23 16.18 -8.28
CA PRO A 109 2.64 16.11 -9.69
C PRO A 109 4.09 15.68 -9.89
N GLU A 110 4.97 15.97 -8.94
CA GLU A 110 6.39 15.62 -8.99
C GLU A 110 6.67 14.16 -8.62
N GLU A 111 5.68 13.41 -8.12
CA GLU A 111 5.82 11.98 -7.81
C GLU A 111 6.03 11.20 -9.11
N ARG A 112 7.25 10.72 -9.33
CA ARG A 112 7.59 9.90 -10.50
C ARG A 112 7.42 8.43 -10.15
N GLU A 113 6.75 7.70 -11.02
CA GLU A 113 6.84 6.25 -11.02
C GLU A 113 8.30 5.86 -11.29
N THR A 114 8.91 5.18 -10.32
CA THR A 114 10.28 4.65 -10.46
C THR A 114 10.27 3.18 -10.89
N GLU A 115 9.11 2.66 -11.30
CA GLU A 115 8.96 1.27 -11.71
C GLU A 115 9.71 1.02 -13.01
N GLN A 116 10.50 -0.05 -13.03
CA GLN A 116 11.08 -0.59 -14.25
C GLN A 116 10.10 -1.66 -14.73
N VAL A 117 9.43 -1.40 -15.86
CA VAL A 117 8.50 -2.38 -16.45
C VAL A 117 9.33 -3.56 -16.95
N MET A 118 9.21 -4.69 -16.27
CA MET A 118 9.81 -5.96 -16.67
C MET A 118 9.07 -6.49 -17.92
N SER A 119 9.79 -6.93 -18.95
CA SER A 119 9.13 -7.51 -20.13
C SER A 119 8.41 -8.80 -19.78
N VAL A 120 7.42 -9.20 -20.58
CA VAL A 120 6.81 -10.53 -20.44
C VAL A 120 7.83 -11.65 -20.59
N GLU A 121 8.84 -11.49 -21.46
CA GLU A 121 9.96 -12.41 -21.58
C GLU A 121 10.81 -12.49 -20.31
N ASP A 122 11.09 -11.35 -19.68
CA ASP A 122 11.87 -11.27 -18.45
C ASP A 122 11.11 -11.97 -17.30
N ILE A 123 9.78 -11.79 -17.21
CA ILE A 123 8.92 -12.46 -16.24
C ILE A 123 8.96 -13.99 -16.44
N ILE A 124 8.80 -14.46 -17.68
CA ILE A 124 8.81 -15.89 -18.00
C ILE A 124 10.18 -16.50 -17.63
N SER A 125 11.28 -15.78 -17.89
CA SER A 125 12.63 -16.23 -17.55
C SER A 125 12.93 -16.25 -16.03
N GLY A 126 12.23 -15.42 -15.24
CA GLY A 126 12.37 -15.39 -13.79
C GLY A 126 11.64 -16.51 -13.05
N GLN A 127 10.68 -17.17 -13.70
CA GLN A 127 9.87 -18.25 -13.11
C GLN A 127 10.73 -19.48 -12.74
N ASP A 128 11.84 -19.72 -13.45
CA ASP A 128 12.77 -20.81 -13.18
C ASP A 128 13.51 -20.63 -11.83
N PHE A 129 13.70 -19.40 -11.36
CA PHE A 129 14.36 -19.13 -10.07
C PHE A 129 13.48 -19.45 -8.86
N ILE A 130 12.15 -19.31 -8.98
CA ILE A 130 11.21 -19.59 -7.87
C ILE A 130 11.01 -21.10 -7.68
N ASN A 131 11.12 -21.89 -8.74
CA ASN A 131 10.96 -23.34 -8.66
C ASN A 131 12.18 -24.05 -8.02
N LEU A 132 13.37 -23.45 -8.05
CA LEU A 132 14.59 -24.01 -7.46
C LEU A 132 14.62 -23.97 -5.92
N GLU A 133 13.84 -23.10 -5.26
CA GLU A 133 13.74 -23.07 -3.79
C GLU A 133 12.75 -24.08 -3.21
N ASN A 134 11.94 -24.75 -4.05
CA ASN A 134 10.93 -25.72 -3.60
C ASN A 134 11.36 -27.20 -3.71
N GLU A 135 12.56 -27.51 -4.21
CA GLU A 135 13.09 -28.89 -4.30
C GLU A 135 14.03 -29.27 -3.13
N SER A 136 13.72 -28.85 -1.89
CA SER A 136 14.39 -29.41 -0.71
C SER A 136 13.44 -29.82 0.42
N SER A 137 12.44 -30.62 0.08
CA SER A 137 11.74 -31.47 1.05
C SER A 137 11.10 -32.63 0.31
N ASP A 138 11.58 -33.84 0.59
CA ASP A 138 10.84 -35.11 0.70
C ASP A 138 11.90 -36.23 0.72
N ASP A 139 12.31 -36.68 1.91
CA ASP A 139 11.72 -37.80 2.67
C ASP A 139 12.31 -39.16 2.21
N ASP A 140 13.32 -39.64 2.95
CA ASP A 140 13.74 -41.05 2.94
C ASP A 140 13.33 -41.68 4.27
N THR A 141 12.11 -42.21 4.33
CA THR A 141 11.71 -43.25 5.28
C THR A 141 11.76 -44.64 4.65
N SER A 142 12.72 -45.47 5.06
CA SER A 142 12.62 -46.91 5.42
C SER A 142 14.05 -47.36 5.77
N ASP A 143 14.40 -48.27 6.68
CA ASP A 143 13.75 -49.38 7.37
C ASP A 143 14.62 -49.68 8.60
N VAL A 144 14.04 -49.96 9.77
CA VAL A 144 14.51 -51.09 10.61
C VAL A 144 13.32 -51.60 11.45
N LEU A 145 12.75 -52.73 11.02
CA LEU A 145 12.09 -53.68 11.90
C LEU A 145 13.02 -54.89 12.14
N GLU A 146 12.98 -55.38 13.38
CA GLU A 146 13.45 -56.67 13.90
C GLU A 146 14.97 -56.90 14.10
N LYS A 147 15.41 -56.88 15.36
CA LYS A 147 15.33 -58.08 16.24
C LYS A 147 15.52 -57.73 17.72
#